data_AF-A0A4R0DCJ9-F1
#
_entry.id   AF-A0A4R0DCJ9-F1
#
_cell.length_a   1.000
_cell.length_b   1.000
_cell.length_c   1.000
_cell.angle_alpha   90.00
_cell.angle_beta   90.00
_cell.angle_gamma   90.00
#
_symmetry.space_group_name_H-M   'P 1'
#
loop_
_entity.id
_entity.type
_entity.pdbx_description
1 polymer ?
#
loop_
_entity_poly.entity_id
_entity_poly.type
_entity_poly.pdbx_seq_one_letter_code
_entity_poly.pdbx_strand_id
1 'polypeptide(L)'
;MWNSNSIISIFYIIFFTVALWATAHAWHSQSKTQTIHPFKAFIHLWVFYACYLLPPLLLFSIYAGITGYYSIQQAIFSGLLSTILIYARFIEPNLIRVKTTQYQINEPHSFHQPFKIALIADLHVGLFSGNERQLKLIVEKINQQQPDIVVVAGDWTYEPEDTLVEELAILKQIHAPVYSVLGNHDEQYPGPPIRQLLQQALDANQVMDIEGEVIEFEEFRLIGVGDLWAGKTDMRFMPDLPQDKPWVIVSHNPDTVDMVPELPSHPLMLSGHTHGGQIELPWLTSYIMKHVSISGHKQGLYQHEHADVYVTVGTGMVGVPFRFRVPPTVDMIELI
;
A
#
# COMPACT_ATOMS: atom_id res chain seq x y z
N MET A 1 26.25 -29.15 -30.59
CA MET A 1 24.95 -29.45 -29.98
C MET A 1 25.20 -29.71 -28.50
N TRP A 2 24.57 -28.95 -27.61
CA TRP A 2 24.70 -29.19 -26.18
C TRP A 2 23.99 -30.51 -25.84
N ASN A 3 24.62 -31.41 -25.08
CA ASN A 3 23.96 -32.61 -24.58
C ASN A 3 22.93 -32.19 -23.51
N SER A 4 21.79 -32.89 -23.41
CA SER A 4 20.75 -32.64 -22.40
C SER A 4 21.30 -32.55 -20.98
N ASN A 5 22.33 -33.36 -20.65
CA ASN A 5 23.03 -33.29 -19.37
C ASN A 5 23.69 -31.94 -19.13
N SER A 6 24.27 -31.32 -20.17
CA SER A 6 24.90 -30.00 -20.06
C SER A 6 23.88 -28.91 -19.75
N ILE A 7 22.69 -28.93 -20.37
CA ILE A 7 21.63 -27.93 -20.13
C ILE A 7 21.10 -28.05 -18.69
N ILE A 8 20.87 -29.26 -18.21
CA ILE A 8 20.42 -29.52 -16.85
C ILE A 8 21.47 -29.02 -15.84
N SER A 9 22.76 -29.32 -16.06
CA SER A 9 23.84 -28.81 -15.20
C SER A 9 23.89 -27.28 -15.18
N ILE A 10 23.76 -26.61 -16.33
CA ILE A 10 23.71 -25.14 -16.40
C ILE A 10 22.54 -24.60 -15.60
N PHE A 11 21.34 -25.17 -15.76
CA PHE A 11 20.17 -24.73 -15.01
C PHE A 11 20.44 -24.77 -13.50
N TYR A 12 20.96 -25.89 -12.98
CA TYR A 12 21.26 -26.00 -11.55
C TYR A 12 22.36 -25.03 -11.10
N ILE A 13 23.38 -24.79 -11.93
CA ILE A 13 24.41 -23.78 -11.63
C ILE A 13 23.79 -22.38 -11.54
N ILE A 14 22.96 -21.99 -12.51
CA ILE A 14 22.26 -20.70 -12.51
C ILE A 14 21.36 -20.60 -11.28
N PHE A 15 20.52 -21.62 -11.05
CA PHE A 15 19.55 -21.63 -9.96
C PHE A 15 20.23 -21.53 -8.60
N PHE A 16 21.30 -22.31 -8.39
CA PHE A 16 22.10 -22.25 -7.16
C PHE A 16 22.79 -20.90 -6.97
N THR A 17 23.36 -20.34 -8.04
CA THR A 17 24.01 -19.02 -8.01
C THR A 17 23.02 -17.92 -7.63
N VAL A 18 21.82 -17.93 -8.23
CA VAL A 18 20.75 -16.97 -7.91
C VAL A 18 20.25 -17.16 -6.48
N ALA A 19 20.15 -18.39 -5.98
CA ALA A 19 19.75 -18.67 -4.60
C ALA A 19 20.78 -18.16 -3.57
N LEU A 20 22.07 -18.34 -3.85
CA LEU A 20 23.16 -17.77 -3.04
C LEU A 20 23.12 -16.24 -3.07
N TRP A 21 22.95 -15.65 -4.25
CA TRP A 21 22.81 -14.21 -4.42
C TRP A 21 21.61 -13.67 -3.62
N ALA A 22 20.46 -14.31 -3.72
CA ALA A 22 19.24 -13.91 -3.00
C ALA A 22 19.45 -13.95 -1.48
N THR A 23 20.14 -14.98 -1.00
CA THR A 23 20.48 -15.15 0.42
C THR A 23 21.42 -14.05 0.91
N ALA A 24 22.48 -13.76 0.15
CA ALA A 24 23.43 -12.70 0.47
C ALA A 24 22.77 -11.30 0.46
N HIS A 25 21.91 -11.02 -0.53
CA HIS A 25 21.18 -9.75 -0.61
C HIS A 25 20.12 -9.59 0.47
N ALA A 26 19.40 -10.67 0.83
CA ALA A 26 18.47 -10.65 1.94
C ALA A 26 19.18 -10.32 3.25
N TRP A 27 20.35 -10.95 3.50
CA TRP A 27 21.18 -10.67 4.67
C TRP A 27 21.67 -9.22 4.69
N HIS A 28 22.21 -8.73 3.57
CA HIS A 28 22.70 -7.36 3.46
C HIS A 28 21.59 -6.33 3.68
N SER A 29 20.42 -6.53 3.04
CA SER A 29 19.30 -5.59 3.18
C SER A 29 18.77 -5.60 4.61
N GLN A 30 18.58 -6.79 5.20
CA GLN A 30 18.10 -6.92 6.58
C GLN A 30 19.02 -6.22 7.58
N SER A 31 20.35 -6.23 7.35
CA SER A 31 21.29 -5.54 8.25
C SER A 31 21.11 -4.01 8.33
N LYS A 32 20.33 -3.43 7.41
CA LYS A 32 20.02 -1.99 7.35
C LYS A 32 18.59 -1.65 7.76
N THR A 33 17.71 -2.64 7.83
CA THR A 33 16.29 -2.43 8.16
C THR A 33 16.12 -2.14 9.64
N GLN A 34 15.32 -1.13 9.97
CA GLN A 34 14.88 -0.81 11.32
C GLN A 34 13.74 -1.77 11.71
N THR A 35 14.05 -2.77 12.53
CA THR A 35 13.09 -3.80 12.94
C THR A 35 13.48 -4.44 14.28
N ILE A 36 12.50 -4.85 15.08
CA ILE A 36 12.73 -5.71 16.26
C ILE A 36 12.72 -7.21 15.93
N HIS A 37 12.38 -7.57 14.69
CA HIS A 37 12.25 -8.96 14.26
C HIS A 37 13.20 -9.26 13.09
N PRO A 38 14.53 -9.18 13.29
CA PRO A 38 15.51 -9.28 12.20
C PRO A 38 15.41 -10.58 11.41
N PHE A 39 15.11 -11.71 12.09
CA PHE A 39 14.91 -12.98 11.39
C PHE A 39 13.65 -12.97 10.51
N LYS A 40 12.54 -12.38 10.97
CA LYS A 40 11.32 -12.23 10.17
C LYS A 40 11.59 -11.36 8.93
N ALA A 41 12.26 -10.23 9.12
CA ALA A 41 12.69 -9.35 8.04
C ALA A 41 13.57 -10.09 7.02
N PHE A 42 14.54 -10.86 7.49
CA PHE A 42 15.40 -11.68 6.64
C PHE A 42 14.59 -12.67 5.80
N ILE A 43 13.63 -13.39 6.39
CA ILE A 43 12.78 -14.34 5.66
C ILE A 43 11.94 -13.63 4.60
N HIS A 44 11.32 -12.50 4.95
CA HIS A 44 10.57 -11.67 4.01
C HIS A 44 11.44 -11.22 2.82
N LEU A 45 12.61 -10.66 3.10
CA LEU A 45 13.57 -10.25 2.06
C LEU A 45 14.11 -11.43 1.26
N TRP A 46 14.32 -12.58 1.89
CA TRP A 46 14.74 -13.79 1.21
C TRP A 46 13.67 -14.23 0.21
N VAL A 47 12.39 -14.25 0.58
CA VAL A 47 11.28 -14.52 -0.36
C VAL A 47 11.27 -13.50 -1.50
N PHE A 48 11.47 -12.21 -1.19
CA PHE A 48 11.54 -11.13 -2.20
C PHE A 48 12.65 -11.33 -3.23
N TYR A 49 13.87 -11.67 -2.79
CA TYR A 49 14.99 -11.92 -3.70
C TYR A 49 14.95 -13.32 -4.32
N ALA A 50 14.40 -14.33 -3.65
CA ALA A 50 14.24 -15.67 -4.19
C ALA A 50 13.25 -15.72 -5.36
N CYS A 51 12.38 -14.72 -5.52
CA CYS A 51 11.54 -14.59 -6.71
C CYS A 51 12.33 -14.50 -8.03
N TYR A 52 13.62 -14.12 -7.99
CA TYR A 52 14.49 -14.15 -9.17
C TYR A 52 14.84 -15.59 -9.63
N LEU A 53 14.47 -16.61 -8.86
CA LEU A 53 14.52 -18.02 -9.27
C LEU A 53 13.36 -18.40 -10.23
N LEU A 54 12.30 -17.60 -10.30
CA LEU A 54 11.12 -17.92 -11.11
C LEU A 54 11.40 -17.85 -12.63
N PRO A 55 12.10 -16.83 -13.19
CA PRO A 55 12.43 -16.82 -14.62
C PRO A 55 13.25 -18.03 -15.09
N PRO A 56 14.37 -18.44 -14.45
CA PRO A 56 15.08 -19.65 -14.88
C PRO A 56 14.24 -20.92 -14.68
N LEU A 57 13.39 -20.98 -13.63
CA LEU A 57 12.47 -22.10 -13.43
C LEU A 57 11.42 -22.20 -14.56
N LEU A 58 10.87 -21.08 -15.02
CA LEU A 58 9.92 -21.03 -16.13
C LEU A 58 10.57 -21.56 -17.42
N LEU A 59 11.77 -21.07 -17.75
CA LEU A 59 12.50 -21.51 -18.95
C LEU A 59 12.86 -23.00 -18.86
N PHE A 60 13.31 -23.46 -17.70
CA PHE A 60 13.61 -24.87 -17.49
C PHE A 60 12.37 -25.75 -17.57
N SER A 61 11.22 -25.29 -17.07
CA SER A 61 9.95 -26.02 -17.16
C SER A 61 9.54 -26.29 -18.61
N ILE A 62 9.71 -25.30 -19.49
CA ILE A 62 9.46 -25.43 -20.93
C ILE A 62 10.43 -26.45 -21.56
N TYR A 63 11.73 -26.31 -21.28
CA TYR A 63 12.75 -27.24 -21.77
C TYR A 63 12.50 -28.68 -21.29
N ALA A 64 12.17 -28.85 -20.01
CA ALA A 64 11.92 -30.15 -19.41
C ALA A 64 10.69 -30.84 -20.01
N GLY A 65 9.65 -30.07 -20.36
CA GLY A 65 8.49 -30.59 -21.09
C GLY A 65 8.82 -31.02 -22.52
N ILE A 66 9.59 -30.20 -23.27
CA ILE A 66 9.98 -30.50 -24.66
C ILE A 66 10.87 -31.75 -24.73
N THR A 67 11.77 -31.93 -23.76
CA THR A 67 12.73 -33.05 -23.73
C THR A 67 12.20 -34.32 -23.06
N GLY A 68 11.00 -34.26 -22.49
CA GLY A 68 10.43 -35.37 -21.72
C GLY A 68 11.09 -35.61 -20.36
N TYR A 69 11.90 -34.66 -19.87
CA TYR A 69 12.47 -34.70 -18.51
C TYR A 69 11.38 -34.54 -17.44
N TYR A 70 10.37 -33.71 -17.72
CA TYR A 70 9.12 -33.64 -16.99
C TYR A 70 8.00 -34.27 -17.82
N SER A 71 6.96 -34.78 -17.15
CA SER A 71 5.70 -35.02 -17.85
C SER A 71 5.14 -33.70 -18.36
N ILE A 72 4.32 -33.76 -19.41
CA ILE A 72 3.68 -32.54 -19.96
C ILE A 72 2.85 -31.82 -18.90
N GLN A 73 2.18 -32.55 -17.99
CA GLN A 73 1.40 -31.96 -16.91
C GLN A 73 2.28 -31.23 -15.89
N GLN A 74 3.44 -31.81 -15.53
CA GLN A 74 4.40 -31.18 -14.63
C GLN A 74 4.96 -29.89 -15.23
N ALA A 75 5.36 -29.93 -16.51
CA ALA A 75 5.88 -28.78 -17.23
C ALA A 75 4.84 -27.64 -17.34
N ILE A 76 3.59 -27.98 -17.66
CA ILE A 76 2.49 -27.01 -17.71
C ILE A 76 2.26 -26.41 -16.32
N PHE A 77 2.14 -27.24 -15.28
CA PHE A 77 1.87 -26.77 -13.93
C PHE A 77 2.98 -25.82 -13.43
N SER A 78 4.25 -26.23 -13.52
CA SER A 78 5.37 -25.41 -13.05
C SER A 78 5.55 -24.15 -13.89
N GLY A 79 5.33 -24.24 -15.20
CA GLY A 79 5.35 -23.09 -16.11
C GLY A 79 4.27 -22.07 -15.80
N LEU A 80 3.02 -22.51 -15.61
CA LEU A 80 1.90 -21.63 -15.25
C LEU A 80 2.10 -20.98 -13.89
N LEU A 81 2.49 -21.76 -12.88
CA LEU A 81 2.75 -21.24 -11.53
C LEU A 81 3.88 -20.19 -11.56
N SER A 82 4.98 -20.47 -12.25
CA SER A 82 6.09 -19.52 -12.39
C SER A 82 5.64 -18.25 -13.10
N THR A 83 4.82 -18.38 -14.15
CA THR A 83 4.30 -17.22 -14.90
C THR A 83 3.43 -16.33 -14.03
N ILE A 84 2.50 -16.92 -13.26
CA ILE A 84 1.61 -16.18 -12.35
C ILE A 84 2.44 -15.45 -11.28
N LEU A 85 3.40 -16.12 -10.66
CA LEU A 85 4.25 -15.52 -9.63
C LEU A 85 5.18 -14.43 -10.20
N ILE A 86 5.72 -14.60 -11.41
CA ILE A 86 6.49 -13.56 -12.09
C ILE A 86 5.63 -12.32 -12.33
N TYR A 87 4.42 -12.51 -12.84
CA TYR A 87 3.49 -11.40 -13.07
C TYR A 87 3.14 -10.70 -11.75
N ALA A 88 2.79 -11.46 -10.70
CA ALA A 88 2.40 -10.93 -9.40
C ALA A 88 3.54 -10.22 -8.64
N ARG A 89 4.80 -10.58 -8.91
CA ARG A 89 5.98 -9.99 -8.27
C ARG A 89 6.56 -8.80 -9.02
N PHE A 90 6.70 -8.93 -10.33
CA PHE A 90 7.51 -8.02 -11.14
C PHE A 90 6.67 -7.09 -12.03
N ILE A 91 5.45 -7.48 -12.38
CA ILE A 91 4.60 -6.72 -13.29
C ILE A 91 3.56 -5.94 -12.50
N GLU A 92 2.63 -6.62 -11.83
CA GLU A 92 1.46 -5.97 -11.23
C GLU A 92 1.78 -4.92 -10.16
N PRO A 93 2.74 -5.13 -9.22
CA PRO A 93 3.12 -4.10 -8.25
C PRO A 93 3.69 -2.81 -8.88
N ASN A 94 4.02 -2.81 -10.18
CA ASN A 94 4.49 -1.63 -10.91
C ASN A 94 3.41 -1.02 -11.81
N LEU A 95 2.21 -1.61 -11.88
CA LEU A 95 1.07 -1.13 -12.67
C LEU A 95 0.19 -0.17 -11.86
N ILE A 96 0.74 1.00 -11.52
CA ILE A 96 0.01 2.04 -10.77
C ILE A 96 -1.17 2.54 -11.62
N ARG A 97 -2.39 2.30 -11.13
CA ARG A 97 -3.64 2.76 -11.73
C ARG A 97 -4.09 4.08 -11.13
N VAL A 98 -4.91 4.80 -11.88
CA VAL A 98 -5.68 5.93 -11.37
C VAL A 98 -7.14 5.56 -11.50
N LYS A 99 -7.91 5.76 -10.44
CA LYS A 99 -9.35 5.51 -10.41
C LYS A 99 -10.05 6.75 -9.88
N THR A 100 -11.05 7.26 -10.60
CA THR A 100 -11.83 8.41 -10.16
C THR A 100 -13.16 7.96 -9.58
N THR A 101 -13.59 8.58 -8.48
CA THR A 101 -14.90 8.40 -7.86
C THR A 101 -15.46 9.75 -7.45
N GLN A 102 -16.69 10.02 -7.87
CA GLN A 102 -17.43 11.21 -7.45
C GLN A 102 -18.24 10.88 -6.21
N TYR A 103 -18.25 11.80 -5.25
CA TYR A 103 -18.96 11.65 -3.99
C TYR A 103 -19.70 12.94 -3.63
N GLN A 104 -21.02 12.83 -3.43
CA GLN A 104 -21.88 13.94 -3.03
C GLN A 104 -21.83 14.07 -1.51
N ILE A 105 -21.06 15.01 -0.98
CA ILE A 105 -20.79 15.10 0.46
C ILE A 105 -21.81 15.92 1.25
N ASN A 106 -22.51 16.85 0.58
CA ASN A 106 -23.33 17.86 1.25
C ASN A 106 -24.76 17.87 0.73
N GLU A 107 -25.51 16.76 0.78
CA GLU A 107 -26.89 16.80 0.30
C GLU A 107 -27.76 17.82 1.08
N PRO A 108 -28.52 18.71 0.41
CA PRO A 108 -28.78 18.79 -1.04
C PRO A 108 -27.90 19.81 -1.82
N HIS A 109 -26.90 20.41 -1.19
CA HIS A 109 -26.03 21.42 -1.80
C HIS A 109 -24.83 20.77 -2.52
N SER A 110 -24.63 21.15 -3.77
CA SER A 110 -23.40 20.80 -4.48
C SER A 110 -22.31 21.83 -4.23
N PHE A 111 -21.06 21.39 -4.33
CA PHE A 111 -19.91 22.29 -4.29
C PHE A 111 -19.96 23.27 -5.46
N HIS A 112 -19.38 24.46 -5.30
CA HIS A 112 -19.29 25.45 -6.38
C HIS A 112 -18.55 24.91 -7.60
N GLN A 113 -17.49 24.12 -7.37
CA GLN A 113 -16.80 23.31 -8.36
C GLN A 113 -16.35 21.99 -7.72
N PRO A 114 -16.21 20.89 -8.48
CA PRO A 114 -15.71 19.64 -7.94
C PRO A 114 -14.34 19.83 -7.28
N PHE A 115 -14.22 19.46 -6.00
CA PHE A 115 -12.95 19.52 -5.27
C PHE A 115 -12.25 18.16 -5.35
N LYS A 116 -11.01 18.14 -5.83
CA LYS A 116 -10.27 16.91 -6.17
C LYS A 116 -9.27 16.54 -5.10
N ILE A 117 -9.47 15.38 -4.49
CA ILE A 117 -8.55 14.78 -3.53
C ILE A 117 -7.86 13.60 -4.19
N ALA A 118 -6.53 13.62 -4.29
CA ALA A 118 -5.77 12.41 -4.59
C ALA A 118 -5.51 11.64 -3.29
N LEU A 119 -6.19 10.50 -3.13
CA LEU A 119 -6.03 9.59 -2.02
C LEU A 119 -5.03 8.48 -2.35
N ILE A 120 -4.00 8.37 -1.53
CA ILE A 120 -3.08 7.23 -1.48
C ILE A 120 -2.94 6.75 -0.04
N ALA A 121 -2.46 5.53 0.14
CA ALA A 121 -2.14 4.95 1.44
C ALA A 121 -1.16 3.78 1.25
N ASP A 122 -0.69 3.23 2.37
CA ASP A 122 0.04 1.96 2.40
C ASP A 122 1.23 1.98 1.44
N LEU A 123 2.03 3.04 1.45
CA LEU A 123 3.22 3.13 0.59
C LEU A 123 4.22 2.05 0.97
N HIS A 124 4.29 1.73 2.28
CA HIS A 124 5.14 0.68 2.85
C HIS A 124 6.58 0.77 2.33
N VAL A 125 7.15 1.96 2.38
CA VAL A 125 8.56 2.21 2.05
C VAL A 125 9.42 1.37 3.00
N GLY A 126 10.24 0.49 2.41
CA GLY A 126 11.02 -0.49 3.15
C GLY A 126 11.15 -1.81 2.40
N LEU A 127 10.81 -2.95 3.03
CA LEU A 127 11.23 -4.28 2.56
C LEU A 127 10.92 -4.59 1.09
N PHE A 128 9.76 -4.16 0.58
CA PHE A 128 9.26 -4.58 -0.72
C PHE A 128 8.93 -3.44 -1.70
N SER A 129 8.64 -2.25 -1.18
CA SER A 129 8.04 -1.13 -1.92
C SER A 129 8.74 0.19 -1.56
N GLY A 130 8.35 1.27 -2.23
CA GLY A 130 8.88 2.60 -1.96
C GLY A 130 10.22 2.91 -2.63
N ASN A 131 10.64 2.10 -3.61
CA ASN A 131 11.81 2.47 -4.41
C ASN A 131 11.54 3.75 -5.23
N GLU A 132 12.60 4.50 -5.53
CA GLU A 132 12.52 5.79 -6.23
C GLU A 132 11.69 5.72 -7.53
N ARG A 133 11.83 4.63 -8.31
CA ARG A 133 11.08 4.47 -9.55
C ARG A 133 9.58 4.36 -9.29
N GLN A 134 9.15 3.59 -8.29
CA GLN A 134 7.74 3.45 -7.94
C GLN A 134 7.17 4.78 -7.45
N LEU A 135 7.85 5.44 -6.51
CA LEU A 135 7.40 6.72 -5.96
C LEU A 135 7.32 7.80 -7.03
N LYS A 136 8.30 7.87 -7.95
CA LYS A 136 8.27 8.79 -9.09
C LYS A 136 7.04 8.56 -9.96
N LEU A 137 6.70 7.31 -10.28
CA LEU A 137 5.51 7.00 -11.07
C LEU A 137 4.22 7.41 -10.34
N ILE A 138 4.15 7.24 -9.01
CA ILE A 138 3.01 7.70 -8.21
C ILE A 138 2.87 9.22 -8.29
N VAL A 139 3.96 9.97 -8.06
CA VAL A 139 3.97 11.43 -8.13
C VAL A 139 3.58 11.93 -9.52
N GLU A 140 4.12 11.32 -10.59
CA GLU A 140 3.74 11.64 -11.97
C GLU A 140 2.24 11.42 -12.22
N LYS A 141 1.68 10.31 -11.71
CA LYS A 141 0.25 10.01 -11.84
C LYS A 141 -0.62 11.00 -11.08
N ILE A 142 -0.26 11.35 -9.85
CA ILE A 142 -0.94 12.36 -9.03
C ILE A 142 -0.94 13.71 -9.76
N ASN A 143 0.23 14.20 -10.17
CA ASN A 143 0.35 15.50 -10.82
C ASN A 143 -0.42 15.59 -12.15
N GLN A 144 -0.53 14.47 -12.89
CA GLN A 144 -1.34 14.41 -14.11
C GLN A 144 -2.84 14.63 -13.85
N GLN A 145 -3.34 14.34 -12.64
CA GLN A 145 -4.75 14.53 -12.29
C GLN A 145 -5.07 15.95 -11.79
N GLN A 146 -4.04 16.74 -11.49
CA GLN A 146 -4.18 18.11 -10.95
C GLN A 146 -5.14 18.16 -9.74
N PRO A 147 -4.86 17.41 -8.65
CA PRO A 147 -5.67 17.47 -7.44
C PRO A 147 -5.52 18.83 -6.75
N ASP A 148 -6.55 19.22 -5.99
CA ASP A 148 -6.49 20.38 -5.11
C ASP A 148 -5.67 20.06 -3.86
N ILE A 149 -5.77 18.83 -3.34
CA ILE A 149 -4.94 18.30 -2.25
C ILE A 149 -4.60 16.82 -2.47
N VAL A 150 -3.51 16.38 -1.85
CA VAL A 150 -3.19 14.96 -1.70
C VAL A 150 -3.42 14.55 -0.26
N VAL A 151 -4.07 13.41 -0.06
CA VAL A 151 -4.26 12.78 1.25
C VAL A 151 -3.51 11.46 1.26
N VAL A 152 -2.66 11.26 2.27
CA VAL A 152 -2.01 9.99 2.58
C VAL A 152 -2.63 9.39 3.82
N ALA A 153 -3.47 8.37 3.65
CA ALA A 153 -4.20 7.74 4.75
C ALA A 153 -3.36 6.69 5.48
N GLY A 154 -2.15 7.05 5.90
CA GLY A 154 -1.26 6.25 6.75
C GLY A 154 -0.48 5.12 6.05
N ASP A 155 0.34 4.45 6.87
CA ASP A 155 1.26 3.35 6.52
C ASP A 155 2.31 3.77 5.48
N TRP A 156 3.13 4.73 5.88
CA TRP A 156 4.29 5.16 5.11
C TRP A 156 5.36 4.09 5.05
N THR A 157 5.58 3.38 6.15
CA THR A 157 6.79 2.57 6.36
C THR A 157 6.49 1.09 6.55
N TYR A 158 7.39 0.23 6.08
CA TYR A 158 7.36 -1.20 6.41
C TYR A 158 8.77 -1.74 6.61
N GLU A 159 9.21 -1.69 7.87
CA GLU A 159 10.59 -2.01 8.30
C GLU A 159 11.63 -1.27 7.43
N PRO A 160 11.59 0.09 7.43
CA PRO A 160 12.38 0.92 6.51
C PRO A 160 13.89 0.92 6.85
N GLU A 161 14.72 1.45 5.95
CA GLU A 161 16.10 1.82 6.28
C GLU A 161 16.15 3.18 7.00
N ASP A 162 17.29 3.54 7.60
CA ASP A 162 17.51 4.82 8.29
C ASP A 162 17.82 5.97 7.29
N THR A 163 17.04 6.02 6.19
CA THR A 163 17.22 6.94 5.04
C THR A 163 15.89 7.49 4.52
N LEU A 164 14.85 7.49 5.35
CA LEU A 164 13.49 7.89 4.97
C LEU A 164 13.40 9.31 4.41
N VAL A 165 14.22 10.24 4.93
CA VAL A 165 14.24 11.63 4.45
C VAL A 165 14.57 11.67 2.96
N GLU A 166 15.61 10.95 2.54
CA GLU A 166 16.04 10.85 1.16
C GLU A 166 15.08 10.01 0.30
N GLU A 167 14.56 8.91 0.85
CA GLU A 167 13.63 8.02 0.14
C GLU A 167 12.32 8.73 -0.21
N LEU A 168 11.80 9.56 0.69
CA LEU A 168 10.58 10.34 0.49
C LEU A 168 10.82 11.69 -0.24
N ALA A 169 12.07 12.02 -0.60
CA ALA A 169 12.41 13.31 -1.21
C ALA A 169 11.65 13.62 -2.51
N ILE A 170 11.29 12.57 -3.26
CA ILE A 170 10.52 12.68 -4.50
C ILE A 170 9.12 13.27 -4.30
N LEU A 171 8.54 13.17 -3.09
CA LEU A 171 7.21 13.70 -2.79
C LEU A 171 7.14 15.22 -2.86
N LYS A 172 8.27 15.93 -2.70
CA LYS A 172 8.35 17.39 -2.93
C LYS A 172 7.97 17.82 -4.34
N GLN A 173 7.95 16.88 -5.27
CA GLN A 173 7.53 17.15 -6.65
C GLN A 173 6.00 17.07 -6.83
N ILE A 174 5.23 16.75 -5.80
CA ILE A 174 3.76 16.83 -5.84
C ILE A 174 3.35 18.32 -5.94
N HIS A 175 2.48 18.63 -6.90
CA HIS A 175 2.04 20.01 -7.18
C HIS A 175 0.74 20.39 -6.43
N ALA A 176 0.58 19.91 -5.21
CA ALA A 176 -0.56 20.19 -4.33
C ALA A 176 -0.15 20.02 -2.86
N PRO A 177 -0.82 20.67 -1.89
CA PRO A 177 -0.62 20.40 -0.47
C PRO A 177 -0.85 18.93 -0.14
N VAL A 178 0.02 18.35 0.69
CA VAL A 178 -0.06 16.94 1.10
C VAL A 178 -0.39 16.88 2.58
N TYR A 179 -1.50 16.22 2.91
CA TYR A 179 -1.94 15.96 4.27
C TYR A 179 -1.85 14.46 4.57
N SER A 180 -1.46 14.10 5.78
CA SER A 180 -1.29 12.72 6.18
C SER A 180 -1.84 12.47 7.58
N VAL A 181 -2.26 11.24 7.82
CA VAL A 181 -2.29 10.65 9.17
C VAL A 181 -1.27 9.52 9.24
N LEU A 182 -1.02 8.99 10.43
CA LEU A 182 -0.16 7.83 10.64
C LEU A 182 -0.98 6.53 10.56
N GLY A 183 -0.34 5.46 10.11
CA GLY A 183 -0.91 4.11 10.13
C GLY A 183 -0.32 3.23 11.23
N ASN A 184 -0.81 1.99 11.34
CA ASN A 184 -0.37 1.07 12.39
C ASN A 184 1.10 0.64 12.21
N HIS A 185 1.63 0.69 10.98
CA HIS A 185 3.02 0.38 10.69
C HIS A 185 4.00 1.54 10.91
N ASP A 186 3.49 2.75 11.17
CA ASP A 186 4.31 3.95 11.40
C ASP A 186 4.65 4.16 12.88
N GLU A 187 3.93 3.49 13.79
CA GLU A 187 4.11 3.60 15.24
C GLU A 187 5.09 2.55 15.80
N GLN A 188 5.01 1.29 15.32
CA GLN A 188 5.82 0.11 15.71
C GLN A 188 6.29 0.05 17.18
N TYR A 189 5.36 0.13 18.14
CA TYR A 189 5.66 -0.10 19.56
C TYR A 189 5.34 -1.55 20.00
N PRO A 190 6.21 -2.25 20.77
CA PRO A 190 7.59 -1.88 21.08
C PRO A 190 8.49 -2.03 19.83
N GLY A 191 9.35 -1.05 19.55
CA GLY A 191 10.25 -1.11 18.41
C GLY A 191 11.17 0.11 18.25
N PRO A 192 11.95 0.22 17.16
CA PRO A 192 12.71 1.42 16.87
C PRO A 192 11.77 2.63 16.85
N PRO A 193 12.25 3.84 17.16
CA PRO A 193 11.42 5.05 17.15
C PRO A 193 11.13 5.51 15.71
N ILE A 194 10.52 4.64 14.89
CA ILE A 194 10.19 4.88 13.49
C ILE A 194 9.33 6.13 13.37
N ARG A 195 8.41 6.36 14.31
CA ARG A 195 7.61 7.59 14.35
C ARG A 195 8.46 8.86 14.31
N GLN A 196 9.57 8.91 15.03
CA GLN A 196 10.44 10.09 15.03
C GLN A 196 11.16 10.26 13.69
N LEU A 197 11.66 9.16 13.12
CA LEU A 197 12.31 9.17 11.80
C LEU A 197 11.31 9.58 10.69
N LEU A 198 10.09 9.04 10.75
CA LEU A 198 9.03 9.36 9.83
C LEU A 198 8.62 10.83 9.96
N GLN A 199 8.39 11.34 11.17
CA GLN A 199 8.06 12.76 11.36
C GLN A 199 9.11 13.68 10.72
N GLN A 200 10.40 13.39 10.96
CA GLN A 200 11.49 14.16 10.34
C GLN A 200 11.44 14.09 8.81
N ALA A 201 11.14 12.91 8.25
CA ALA A 201 11.02 12.72 6.81
C ALA A 201 9.78 13.44 6.22
N LEU A 202 8.63 13.43 6.90
CA LEU A 202 7.43 14.14 6.48
C LEU A 202 7.65 15.65 6.49
N ASP A 203 8.19 16.19 7.59
CA ASP A 203 8.52 17.61 7.74
C ASP A 203 9.52 18.07 6.67
N ALA A 204 10.60 17.29 6.49
CA ALA A 204 11.62 17.59 5.49
C ALA A 204 11.06 17.59 4.07
N ASN A 205 9.97 16.85 3.82
CA ASN A 205 9.35 16.64 2.51
C ASN A 205 8.00 17.35 2.31
N GLN A 206 7.68 18.32 3.17
CA GLN A 206 6.50 19.19 3.05
C GLN A 206 5.17 18.42 3.12
N VAL A 207 5.14 17.32 3.87
CA VAL A 207 3.92 16.59 4.19
C VAL A 207 3.43 17.03 5.57
N MET A 208 2.18 17.47 5.66
CA MET A 208 1.57 17.89 6.92
C MET A 208 0.91 16.70 7.61
N ASP A 209 1.44 16.29 8.76
CA ASP A 209 0.73 15.38 9.66
C ASP A 209 -0.44 16.14 10.31
N ILE A 210 -1.65 15.63 10.14
CA ILE A 210 -2.89 16.21 10.66
C ILE A 210 -3.56 15.30 11.70
N GLU A 211 -2.87 14.30 12.25
CA GLU A 211 -3.39 13.50 13.37
C GLU A 211 -3.84 14.41 14.53
N GLY A 212 -5.16 14.43 14.80
CA GLY A 212 -5.77 15.27 15.83
C GLY A 212 -6.03 16.73 15.44
N GLU A 213 -5.74 17.12 14.20
CA GLU A 213 -5.86 18.49 13.71
C GLU A 213 -7.04 18.65 12.72
N VAL A 214 -7.63 19.84 12.71
CA VAL A 214 -8.70 20.24 11.78
C VAL A 214 -8.15 21.26 10.78
N ILE A 215 -8.32 20.97 9.50
CA ILE A 215 -7.97 21.86 8.39
C ILE A 215 -9.27 22.42 7.78
N GLU A 216 -9.38 23.75 7.78
CA GLU A 216 -10.52 24.48 7.23
C GLU A 216 -10.38 24.66 5.72
N PHE A 217 -11.37 24.17 4.97
CA PHE A 217 -11.59 24.52 3.56
C PHE A 217 -12.85 25.38 3.43
N GLU A 218 -13.07 25.98 2.27
CA GLU A 218 -14.22 26.85 2.04
C GLU A 218 -15.55 26.11 2.23
N GLU A 219 -15.68 24.92 1.61
CA GLU A 219 -16.94 24.18 1.52
C GLU A 219 -17.00 22.92 2.41
N PHE A 220 -15.90 22.52 3.05
CA PHE A 220 -15.83 21.38 3.97
C PHE A 220 -14.74 21.55 5.03
N ARG A 221 -14.68 20.62 5.99
CA ARG A 221 -13.56 20.50 6.95
C ARG A 221 -12.89 19.15 6.82
N LEU A 222 -11.57 19.15 6.83
CA LEU A 222 -10.75 17.94 6.88
C LEU A 222 -10.28 17.72 8.31
N ILE A 223 -10.41 16.51 8.84
CA ILE A 223 -9.90 16.15 10.17
C ILE A 223 -9.07 14.87 10.08
N GLY A 224 -7.89 14.87 10.67
CA GLY A 224 -7.08 13.66 10.82
C GLY A 224 -7.36 12.97 12.16
N VAL A 225 -7.58 11.66 12.11
CA VAL A 225 -7.85 10.83 13.28
C VAL A 225 -6.76 9.77 13.39
N GLY A 226 -6.24 9.59 14.61
CA GLY A 226 -5.19 8.60 14.86
C GLY A 226 -5.66 7.17 14.65
N ASP A 227 -4.72 6.26 14.39
CA ASP A 227 -5.01 4.88 14.00
C ASP A 227 -5.72 4.05 15.10
N LEU A 228 -6.65 3.18 14.65
CA LEU A 228 -7.46 2.31 15.50
C LEU A 228 -6.62 1.22 16.19
N TRP A 229 -5.74 0.57 15.44
CA TRP A 229 -4.93 -0.54 15.95
C TRP A 229 -3.81 -0.04 16.87
N ALA A 230 -3.39 1.22 16.71
CA ALA A 230 -2.54 1.96 17.64
C ALA A 230 -3.29 2.48 18.88
N GLY A 231 -4.63 2.39 18.92
CA GLY A 231 -5.46 2.82 20.05
C GLY A 231 -5.57 4.34 20.22
N LYS A 232 -5.45 5.10 19.14
CA LYS A 232 -5.43 6.58 19.15
C LYS A 232 -6.69 7.23 18.58
N THR A 233 -7.68 6.43 18.20
CA THR A 233 -8.96 6.92 17.70
C THR A 233 -9.76 7.61 18.81
N ASP A 234 -9.98 8.92 18.68
CA ASP A 234 -10.99 9.65 19.43
C ASP A 234 -11.71 10.63 18.50
N MET A 235 -13.03 10.54 18.46
CA MET A 235 -13.90 11.43 17.67
C MET A 235 -15.06 11.98 18.51
N ARG A 236 -15.07 11.73 19.82
CA ARG A 236 -16.19 12.10 20.71
C ARG A 236 -16.36 13.62 20.86
N PHE A 237 -15.32 14.38 20.54
CA PHE A 237 -15.32 15.84 20.54
C PHE A 237 -15.92 16.44 19.27
N MET A 238 -16.11 15.67 18.20
CA MET A 238 -16.61 16.21 16.93
C MET A 238 -17.98 16.90 17.03
N PRO A 239 -18.96 16.43 17.83
CA PRO A 239 -20.24 17.12 17.99
C PRO A 239 -20.12 18.53 18.61
N ASP A 240 -19.04 18.80 19.35
CA ASP A 240 -18.78 20.11 19.97
C ASP A 240 -18.10 21.09 18.99
N LEU A 241 -17.66 20.63 17.82
CA LEU A 241 -17.08 21.47 16.77
C LEU A 241 -18.15 22.17 15.92
N PRO A 242 -17.82 23.20 15.13
CA PRO A 242 -18.77 23.83 14.22
C PRO A 242 -19.32 22.84 13.17
N GLN A 243 -20.66 22.82 13.02
CA GLN A 243 -21.39 21.89 12.14
C GLN A 243 -21.98 22.57 10.89
N ASP A 244 -21.46 23.75 10.53
CA ASP A 244 -21.89 24.57 9.38
C ASP A 244 -21.33 24.09 8.03
N LYS A 245 -20.44 23.09 8.04
CA LYS A 245 -19.82 22.48 6.84
C LYS A 245 -19.76 20.96 7.00
N PRO A 246 -19.82 20.20 5.90
CA PRO A 246 -19.59 18.76 5.92
C PRO A 246 -18.16 18.42 6.36
N TRP A 247 -18.01 17.20 6.87
CA TRP A 247 -16.74 16.66 7.35
C TRP A 247 -16.15 15.63 6.37
N VAL A 248 -14.87 15.77 6.07
CA VAL A 248 -14.02 14.71 5.51
C VAL A 248 -13.09 14.24 6.61
N ILE A 249 -13.17 12.97 6.96
CA ILE A 249 -12.34 12.35 8.00
C ILE A 249 -11.23 11.56 7.32
N VAL A 250 -10.00 11.66 7.81
CA VAL A 250 -8.90 10.80 7.39
C VAL A 250 -8.51 9.92 8.56
N SER A 251 -8.60 8.61 8.38
CA SER A 251 -8.15 7.61 9.34
C SER A 251 -7.56 6.45 8.56
N HIS A 252 -6.44 5.89 9.03
CA HIS A 252 -5.79 4.79 8.33
C HIS A 252 -6.70 3.55 8.26
N ASN A 253 -7.26 3.13 9.40
CA ASN A 253 -8.10 1.95 9.48
C ASN A 253 -9.57 2.26 9.11
N PRO A 254 -10.17 1.56 8.13
CA PRO A 254 -11.54 1.83 7.71
C PRO A 254 -12.61 1.44 8.73
N ASP A 255 -12.31 0.51 9.66
CA ASP A 255 -13.26 0.13 10.71
C ASP A 255 -13.44 1.26 11.75
N THR A 256 -12.60 2.30 11.72
CA THR A 256 -12.80 3.53 12.52
C THR A 256 -14.14 4.22 12.20
N VAL A 257 -14.73 3.97 11.03
CA VAL A 257 -16.04 4.52 10.64
C VAL A 257 -17.15 4.18 11.64
N ASP A 258 -17.08 3.01 12.27
CA ASP A 258 -18.06 2.55 13.28
C ASP A 258 -18.01 3.38 14.57
N MET A 259 -16.98 4.22 14.74
CA MET A 259 -16.80 5.11 15.89
C MET A 259 -17.22 6.56 15.61
N VAL A 260 -17.62 6.88 14.38
CA VAL A 260 -18.06 8.25 14.03
C VAL A 260 -19.37 8.55 14.76
N PRO A 261 -19.44 9.63 15.57
CA PRO A 261 -20.66 9.99 16.24
C PRO A 261 -21.71 10.47 15.25
N GLU A 262 -22.98 10.46 15.65
CA GLU A 262 -24.04 11.13 14.89
C GLU A 262 -23.74 12.63 14.78
N LEU A 263 -23.67 13.14 13.55
CA LEU A 263 -23.41 14.55 13.23
C LEU A 263 -24.55 15.10 12.35
N PRO A 264 -24.77 16.43 12.33
CA PRO A 264 -25.78 17.03 11.45
C PRO A 264 -25.55 16.78 9.96
N SER A 265 -24.29 16.69 9.53
CA SER A 265 -23.89 16.27 8.18
C SER A 265 -23.43 14.81 8.19
N HIS A 266 -23.65 14.09 7.09
CA HIS A 266 -23.11 12.73 6.90
C HIS A 266 -21.67 12.80 6.37
N PRO A 267 -20.63 12.45 7.16
CA PRO A 267 -19.23 12.61 6.76
C PRO A 267 -18.77 11.56 5.75
N LEU A 268 -17.72 11.90 5.01
CA LEU A 268 -16.93 10.94 4.24
C LEU A 268 -15.61 10.65 4.96
N MET A 269 -15.33 9.38 5.27
CA MET A 269 -14.05 8.92 5.75
C MET A 269 -13.17 8.39 4.60
N LEU A 270 -11.90 8.75 4.58
CA LEU A 270 -10.89 8.27 3.63
C LEU A 270 -9.88 7.38 4.37
N SER A 271 -9.71 6.15 3.91
CA SER A 271 -8.90 5.12 4.59
C SER A 271 -8.09 4.22 3.66
N GLY A 272 -7.09 3.53 4.22
CA GLY A 272 -6.23 2.54 3.56
C GLY A 272 -6.30 1.18 4.24
N HIS A 273 -5.15 0.66 4.70
CA HIS A 273 -4.96 -0.47 5.61
C HIS A 273 -5.24 -1.87 5.03
N THR A 274 -6.25 -1.97 4.16
CA THR A 274 -6.77 -3.27 3.71
C THR A 274 -6.00 -3.86 2.54
N HIS A 275 -5.24 -3.03 1.82
CA HIS A 275 -4.57 -3.35 0.56
C HIS A 275 -5.47 -3.99 -0.51
N GLY A 276 -6.81 -3.91 -0.39
CA GLY A 276 -7.72 -4.73 -1.20
C GLY A 276 -7.51 -6.24 -1.04
N GLY A 277 -6.88 -6.67 0.05
CA GLY A 277 -6.41 -8.04 0.28
C GLY A 277 -5.09 -8.40 -0.38
N GLN A 278 -4.47 -7.49 -1.14
CA GLN A 278 -3.17 -7.58 -1.85
C GLN A 278 -3.05 -8.68 -2.92
N ILE A 279 -3.51 -9.90 -2.62
CA ILE A 279 -3.55 -11.07 -3.49
C ILE A 279 -5.00 -11.54 -3.55
N GLU A 280 -5.66 -11.36 -4.69
CA GLU A 280 -7.02 -11.84 -4.90
C GLU A 280 -7.03 -13.27 -5.42
N LEU A 281 -7.32 -14.21 -4.51
CA LEU A 281 -7.53 -15.61 -4.78
C LEU A 281 -8.82 -16.09 -4.10
N PRO A 282 -9.60 -16.98 -4.75
CA PRO A 282 -10.81 -17.53 -4.14
C PRO A 282 -10.53 -18.10 -2.75
N TRP A 283 -11.38 -17.74 -1.78
CA TRP A 283 -11.39 -18.20 -0.38
C TRP A 283 -10.22 -17.68 0.47
N LEU A 284 -8.99 -17.65 -0.05
CA LEU A 284 -7.83 -17.11 0.65
C LEU A 284 -8.00 -15.63 0.97
N THR A 285 -8.41 -14.82 -0.01
CA THR A 285 -8.62 -13.38 0.22
C THR A 285 -9.72 -13.17 1.26
N SER A 286 -10.83 -13.90 1.17
CA SER A 286 -11.91 -13.82 2.17
C SER A 286 -11.46 -14.23 3.57
N TYR A 287 -10.54 -15.20 3.69
CA TYR A 287 -9.97 -15.60 4.98
C TYR A 287 -9.09 -14.50 5.56
N ILE A 288 -8.18 -13.93 4.75
CA ILE A 288 -7.30 -12.83 5.18
C ILE A 288 -8.12 -11.61 5.58
N MET A 289 -9.10 -11.22 4.76
CA MET A 289 -9.90 -10.02 4.99
C MET A 289 -10.64 -10.03 6.34
N LYS A 290 -11.06 -11.20 6.84
CA LYS A 290 -11.69 -11.33 8.17
C LYS A 290 -10.79 -10.95 9.34
N HIS A 291 -9.47 -10.95 9.13
CA HIS A 291 -8.49 -10.57 10.14
C HIS A 291 -7.98 -9.13 9.96
N VAL A 292 -8.32 -8.49 8.84
CA VAL A 292 -7.85 -7.14 8.48
C VAL A 292 -8.96 -6.09 8.66
N SER A 293 -10.21 -6.45 8.36
CA SER A 293 -11.38 -5.61 8.65
C SER A 293 -12.50 -6.47 9.22
N ILE A 294 -12.98 -6.09 10.40
CA ILE A 294 -14.12 -6.70 11.08
C ILE A 294 -15.40 -6.43 10.29
N SER A 295 -15.53 -5.21 9.76
CA SER A 295 -16.70 -4.74 9.01
C SER A 295 -16.66 -5.13 7.52
N GLY A 296 -15.61 -5.83 7.09
CA GLY A 296 -15.50 -6.42 5.74
C GLY A 296 -15.08 -5.44 4.65
N HIS A 297 -14.53 -4.29 5.02
CA HIS A 297 -13.99 -3.28 4.13
C HIS A 297 -12.82 -3.84 3.33
N LYS A 298 -12.91 -3.78 1.99
CA LYS A 298 -11.85 -4.25 1.08
C LYS A 298 -11.34 -3.15 0.16
N GLN A 299 -12.23 -2.49 -0.59
CA GLN A 299 -11.86 -1.38 -1.47
C GLN A 299 -13.11 -0.64 -1.96
N GLY A 300 -12.98 0.67 -2.22
CA GLY A 300 -14.06 1.51 -2.70
C GLY A 300 -14.94 2.05 -1.57
N LEU A 301 -16.14 2.52 -1.94
CA LEU A 301 -17.08 3.20 -1.06
C LEU A 301 -18.00 2.20 -0.33
N TYR A 302 -18.17 2.40 0.98
CA TYR A 302 -19.08 1.68 1.84
C TYR A 302 -19.93 2.67 2.64
N GLN A 303 -21.19 2.32 2.86
CA GLN A 303 -22.14 3.15 3.59
C GLN A 303 -22.34 2.64 5.00
N HIS A 304 -22.28 3.54 5.98
CA HIS A 304 -22.62 3.25 7.38
C HIS A 304 -23.65 4.24 7.91
N GLU A 305 -24.13 3.96 9.12
CA GLU A 305 -25.22 4.71 9.75
C GLU A 305 -24.87 6.19 9.95
N HIS A 306 -23.65 6.50 10.39
CA HIS A 306 -23.25 7.86 10.74
C HIS A 306 -22.23 8.49 9.78
N ALA A 307 -21.60 7.71 8.90
CA ALA A 307 -20.64 8.19 7.90
C ALA A 307 -20.49 7.17 6.76
N ASP A 308 -20.00 7.62 5.61
CA ASP A 308 -19.52 6.73 4.56
C ASP A 308 -17.99 6.57 4.68
N VAL A 309 -17.44 5.47 4.17
CA VAL A 309 -15.99 5.27 4.11
C VAL A 309 -15.54 4.85 2.72
N TYR A 310 -14.55 5.53 2.18
CA TYR A 310 -13.85 5.15 0.97
C TYR A 310 -12.49 4.53 1.32
N VAL A 311 -12.28 3.30 0.86
CA VAL A 311 -11.06 2.52 1.15
C VAL A 311 -10.22 2.37 -0.10
N THR A 312 -9.02 2.96 -0.10
CA THR A 312 -8.03 2.72 -1.16
C THR A 312 -7.35 1.35 -0.97
N VAL A 313 -6.92 0.74 -2.07
CA VAL A 313 -6.09 -0.48 -2.04
C VAL A 313 -4.61 -0.19 -1.77
N GLY A 314 -4.26 1.09 -1.61
CA GLY A 314 -2.90 1.53 -1.37
C GLY A 314 -1.93 1.23 -2.51
N THR A 315 -0.66 1.53 -2.30
CA THR A 315 0.35 1.47 -3.37
C THR A 315 1.49 0.48 -3.14
N GLY A 316 1.78 0.14 -1.90
CA GLY A 316 2.85 -0.75 -1.46
C GLY A 316 2.39 -2.17 -1.17
N MET A 317 3.24 -2.91 -0.47
CA MET A 317 3.05 -4.33 -0.14
C MET A 317 3.55 -4.63 1.27
N VAL A 318 2.84 -5.51 1.96
CA VAL A 318 3.14 -5.98 3.32
C VAL A 318 3.11 -7.51 3.38
N GLY A 319 3.91 -8.10 4.28
CA GLY A 319 3.96 -9.56 4.53
C GLY A 319 4.61 -10.40 3.42
N VAL A 320 4.13 -10.29 2.18
CA VAL A 320 4.66 -10.99 1.02
C VAL A 320 4.85 -10.04 -0.18
N PRO A 321 5.85 -10.29 -1.05
CA PRO A 321 6.23 -9.35 -2.11
C PRO A 321 5.40 -9.53 -3.39
N PHE A 322 4.09 -9.73 -3.28
CA PHE A 322 3.23 -9.99 -4.44
C PHE A 322 1.97 -9.14 -4.38
N ARG A 323 1.55 -8.62 -5.54
CA ARG A 323 0.17 -8.18 -5.79
C ARG A 323 -0.42 -8.98 -6.93
N PHE A 324 -1.65 -9.45 -6.78
CA PHE A 324 -2.32 -10.20 -7.84
C PHE A 324 -3.80 -9.86 -7.95
N ARG A 325 -4.20 -9.36 -9.12
CA ARG A 325 -5.51 -8.76 -9.43
C ARG A 325 -5.92 -7.62 -8.49
N VAL A 326 -4.98 -7.02 -7.77
CA VAL A 326 -5.16 -5.86 -6.90
C VAL A 326 -4.01 -4.88 -7.14
N PRO A 327 -3.97 -4.25 -8.34
CA PRO A 327 -2.88 -3.36 -8.70
C PRO A 327 -2.86 -2.12 -7.79
N PRO A 328 -1.66 -1.57 -7.50
CA PRO A 328 -1.52 -0.28 -6.81
C PRO A 328 -2.41 0.79 -7.44
N THR A 329 -3.09 1.60 -6.63
CA THR A 329 -4.02 2.62 -7.14
C THR A 329 -3.81 3.95 -6.45
N VAL A 330 -3.87 5.02 -7.25
CA VAL A 330 -4.11 6.39 -6.79
C VAL A 330 -5.59 6.67 -7.00
N ASP A 331 -6.33 6.87 -5.92
CA ASP A 331 -7.77 7.11 -5.99
C ASP A 331 -8.02 8.62 -6.04
N MET A 332 -8.67 9.10 -7.10
CA MET A 332 -9.13 10.47 -7.21
C MET A 332 -10.56 10.56 -6.68
N ILE A 333 -10.74 11.24 -5.56
CA ILE A 333 -12.06 11.51 -4.98
C ILE A 333 -12.45 12.92 -5.39
N GLU A 334 -13.52 13.03 -6.18
CA GLU A 334 -14.11 14.31 -6.57
C GLU A 334 -15.32 14.58 -5.66
N LEU A 335 -15.16 15.50 -4.72
CA LEU A 335 -16.27 15.97 -3.89
C LEU A 335 -17.14 16.90 -4.73
N ILE A 336 -18.43 16.59 -4.82
CA ILE A 336 -19.44 17.33 -5.58
C ILE A 336 -20.60 17.77 -4.71
#